data_AF-A0A2R6CJI1-F1
#
_entry.id   AF-A0A2R6CJI1-F1
#
_cell.length_a   1.000
_cell.length_b   1.000
_cell.length_c   1.000
_cell.angle_alpha   90.00
_cell.angle_beta   90.00
_cell.angle_gamma   90.00
#
_symmetry.space_group_name_H-M   'P 1'
#
loop_
_entity.id
_entity.type
_entity.pdbx_description
1 polymer ?
#
loop_
_entity_poly.entity_id
_entity_poly.type
_entity_poly.pdbx_seq_one_letter_code
_entity_poly.pdbx_strand_id
1 'polypeptide(L)'
;AGVLTFITVYNEYFFSSLMTDGRPENWAPMLEGILAFQGQYEVDFHLMAAASIVAVLPVAVLVIVAQEKIVSGLTQGAVKE
;
A
#
# COMPACT_ATOMS: atom_id res chain seq x y z
N ALA A 1 5.38 9.47 13.05
CA ALA A 1 5.27 10.13 11.74
C ALA A 1 5.62 9.19 10.59
N GLY A 2 6.85 8.67 10.48
CA GLY A 2 7.31 7.91 9.30
C GLY A 2 6.46 6.69 8.88
N VAL A 3 5.94 5.90 9.84
CA VAL A 3 5.11 4.73 9.50
C VAL A 3 3.75 5.13 8.91
N LEU A 4 3.08 6.14 9.48
CA LEU A 4 1.83 6.66 8.93
C LEU A 4 2.06 7.27 7.54
N THR A 5 3.13 8.06 7.38
CA THR A 5 3.49 8.63 6.07
C THR A 5 3.76 7.54 5.03
N PHE A 6 4.47 6.47 5.40
CA PHE A 6 4.69 5.33 4.51
C PHE A 6 3.36 4.70 4.11
N ILE A 7 2.47 4.39 5.06
CA ILE A 7 1.17 3.77 4.78
C ILE A 7 0.34 4.66 3.84
N THR A 8 0.34 5.98 4.05
CA THR A 8 -0.37 6.92 3.19
C THR A 8 0.20 6.95 1.77
N VAL A 9 1.52 7.08 1.62
CA VAL A 9 2.15 7.15 0.29
C VAL A 9 2.08 5.80 -0.45
N TYR A 10 2.21 4.68 0.27
CA TYR A 10 2.17 3.35 -0.32
C TYR A 10 0.77 2.96 -0.85
N ASN A 11 -0.30 3.45 -0.21
CA ASN A 11 -1.68 3.26 -0.66
C ASN A 11 -2.17 4.38 -1.59
N GLU A 12 -1.40 5.44 -1.81
CA GLU A 12 -1.80 6.54 -2.66
C GLU A 12 -1.84 6.09 -4.12
N TYR A 13 -3.01 6.18 -4.73
CA TYR A 13 -3.27 5.71 -6.08
C TYR A 13 -3.54 6.85 -7.05
N PHE A 14 -4.27 7.88 -6.61
CA PHE A 14 -4.81 8.89 -7.50
C PHE A 14 -3.69 9.69 -8.17
N PHE A 15 -2.75 10.22 -7.39
CA PHE A 15 -1.65 11.00 -7.94
C PHE A 15 -0.71 10.17 -8.78
N SER A 16 -0.49 8.91 -8.39
CA SER A 16 0.41 8.06 -9.14
C SER A 16 -0.18 7.62 -10.47
N SER A 17 -1.47 7.28 -10.51
CA SER A 17 -2.15 6.91 -11.75
C SER A 17 -2.14 8.04 -12.78
N LEU A 18 -1.99 9.30 -12.34
CA LEU A 18 -1.85 10.46 -13.22
C LEU A 18 -0.41 10.71 -13.69
N MET A 19 0.60 10.30 -12.89
CA MET A 19 2.02 10.53 -13.17
C MET A 19 2.72 9.34 -13.84
N THR A 20 2.14 8.15 -13.75
CA THR A 20 2.62 6.94 -14.40
C THR A 20 2.40 6.99 -15.91
N ASP A 21 3.32 6.41 -16.68
CA ASP A 21 3.14 6.20 -18.12
C ASP A 21 2.66 4.77 -18.43
N GLY A 22 2.28 3.98 -17.42
CA GLY A 22 1.87 2.57 -17.56
C GLY A 22 3.01 1.62 -17.96
N ARG A 23 4.25 2.10 -17.95
CA ARG A 23 5.44 1.28 -18.22
C ARG A 23 5.89 0.58 -16.93
N PRO A 24 6.18 -0.74 -16.93
CA PRO A 24 6.61 -1.48 -15.74
C PRO A 24 7.89 -0.94 -15.09
N GLU A 25 8.71 -0.27 -15.90
CA GLU A 25 9.98 0.35 -15.53
C GLU A 25 9.81 1.75 -14.91
N ASN A 26 8.63 2.35 -15.06
CA ASN A 26 8.22 3.53 -14.30
C ASN A 26 7.56 3.04 -13.01
N TRP A 27 8.10 3.46 -11.86
CA TRP A 27 7.69 2.96 -10.56
C TRP A 27 6.23 3.35 -10.30
N ALA A 28 5.32 2.39 -10.44
CA ALA A 28 3.91 2.53 -10.14
C ALA A 28 3.60 1.90 -8.76
N PRO A 29 2.67 2.47 -7.97
CA PRO A 29 2.19 1.88 -6.74
C PRO A 29 1.60 0.51 -6.99
N MET A 30 1.70 -0.33 -5.97
CA MET A 30 1.26 -1.71 -6.05
C MET A 30 -0.23 -1.84 -6.46
N LEU A 31 -1.08 -0.86 -6.10
CA LEU A 31 -2.49 -0.86 -6.47
C LEU A 31 -2.70 -0.73 -7.98
N GLU A 32 -1.89 0.08 -8.67
CA GLU A 32 -1.95 0.23 -10.13
C GLU A 32 -1.56 -1.09 -10.83
N GLY A 33 -0.53 -1.77 -10.31
CA GLY A 33 -0.13 -3.09 -10.81
C GLY A 33 -1.18 -4.18 -10.60
N ILE A 34 -1.96 -4.12 -9.51
CA ILE A 34 -3.09 -5.04 -9.29
C ILE A 34 -4.19 -4.80 -10.32
N LEU A 35 -4.52 -3.53 -10.59
CA LEU A 35 -5.56 -3.16 -11.54
C LEU A 35 -5.16 -3.45 -13.00
N ALA A 36 -3.87 -3.58 -13.31
CA ALA A 36 -3.39 -4.01 -14.62
C ALA A 36 -3.87 -5.41 -15.02
N PHE A 37 -4.25 -6.27 -14.06
CA PHE A 37 -4.85 -7.59 -14.32
C PHE A 37 -6.35 -7.51 -14.64
N GLN A 38 -6.95 -6.33 -14.57
CA GLN A 38 -8.31 -6.07 -15.03
C GLN A 38 -8.26 -5.63 -16.50
N GLY A 39 -8.18 -6.61 -17.39
CA GLY A 39 -8.21 -6.39 -18.83
C GLY A 39 -9.58 -5.93 -19.34
N GLN A 40 -9.61 -5.44 -20.59
CA GLN A 40 -10.84 -4.97 -21.22
C GLN A 40 -11.86 -6.10 -21.48
N TYR A 41 -11.38 -7.32 -21.72
CA TYR A 41 -12.19 -8.48 -22.13
C TYR A 41 -12.21 -9.61 -21.11
N GLU A 42 -11.22 -9.65 -20.21
CA GLU A 42 -11.06 -10.69 -19.21
C GLU A 42 -10.39 -10.10 -17.96
N VAL A 43 -10.73 -10.65 -16.80
CA VAL A 43 -10.18 -10.25 -15.50
C VAL A 43 -9.51 -11.46 -14.86
N ASP A 44 -8.20 -11.33 -14.61
CA ASP A 44 -7.40 -12.40 -14.02
C ASP A 44 -7.50 -12.37 -12.49
N PHE A 45 -8.65 -12.81 -11.95
CA PHE A 45 -8.91 -12.79 -10.51
C PHE A 45 -7.85 -13.52 -9.67
N HIS A 46 -7.28 -14.61 -10.20
CA HIS A 46 -6.23 -15.35 -9.50
C HIS A 46 -4.94 -14.53 -9.36
N LEU A 47 -4.58 -13.77 -10.39
CA LEU A 47 -3.40 -12.89 -10.36
C LEU A 47 -3.65 -11.66 -9.49
N MET A 48 -4.85 -11.07 -9.55
CA MET A 48 -5.25 -9.99 -8.65
C MET A 48 -5.17 -10.43 -7.17
N ALA A 49 -5.65 -11.63 -6.85
CA ALA A 49 -5.59 -12.17 -5.50
C ALA A 49 -4.13 -12.35 -5.05
N ALA A 50 -3.29 -12.98 -5.86
CA ALA A 50 -1.87 -13.15 -5.55
C ALA A 50 -1.15 -11.80 -5.36
N ALA A 51 -1.38 -10.84 -6.25
CA ALA A 51 -0.80 -9.51 -6.18
C ALA A 51 -1.28 -8.74 -4.94
N SER A 52 -2.55 -8.90 -4.53
CA SER A 52 -3.08 -8.28 -3.32
C SER A 52 -2.43 -8.81 -2.04
N ILE A 53 -2.14 -10.12 -1.98
CA ILE A 53 -1.43 -10.74 -0.85
C ILE A 53 -0.02 -10.15 -0.76
N VAL A 54 0.69 -10.07 -1.89
CA VAL A 54 2.03 -9.49 -1.96
C VAL A 54 2.01 -8.02 -1.56
N ALA A 55 0.98 -7.27 -1.99
CA ALA A 55 0.83 -5.85 -1.68
C ALA A 55 0.67 -5.57 -0.18
N VAL A 56 0.08 -6.50 0.58
CA VAL A 56 -0.10 -6.36 2.03
C VAL A 56 1.19 -6.62 2.81
N LEU A 57 2.12 -7.42 2.28
CA LEU A 57 3.33 -7.84 3.00
C LEU A 57 4.19 -6.67 3.52
N PRO A 58 4.52 -5.61 2.75
CA PRO A 58 5.38 -4.53 3.23
C PRO A 58 4.75 -3.76 4.40
N VAL A 59 3.44 -3.54 4.34
CA VAL A 59 2.69 -2.89 5.41
C VAL A 59 2.65 -3.79 6.64
N ALA A 60 2.40 -5.09 6.47
CA ALA A 60 2.41 -6.05 7.57
C ALA A 60 3.79 -6.11 8.25
N VAL A 61 4.88 -6.17 7.48
CA VAL A 61 6.26 -6.14 8.00
C VAL A 61 6.53 -4.86 8.78
N LEU A 62 6.15 -3.70 8.23
CA LEU A 62 6.31 -2.42 8.93
C LEU A 62 5.51 -2.36 10.22
N VAL A 63 4.28 -2.86 10.22
CA VAL A 63 3.45 -2.92 11.43
C VAL A 63 4.11 -3.84 12.45
N ILE A 64 4.58 -5.03 12.09
CA ILE A 64 5.25 -5.95 13.03
C ILE A 64 6.50 -5.30 13.66
N VAL A 65 7.30 -4.58 12.86
CA VAL A 65 8.50 -3.89 13.36
C VAL A 65 8.15 -2.67 14.21
N ALA A 66 7.09 -1.95 13.86
CA ALA A 66 6.71 -0.70 14.51
C ALA A 66 5.64 -0.85 15.59
N GLN A 67 5.04 -2.03 15.78
CA GLN A 67 3.89 -2.27 16.65
C GLN A 67 4.10 -1.72 18.07
N GLU A 68 5.28 -1.93 18.65
CA GLU A 68 5.60 -1.46 20.00
C GLU A 68 5.61 0.08 20.08
N LYS A 69 6.18 0.73 19.06
CA LYS A 69 6.23 2.21 18.98
C LYS A 69 4.86 2.81 18.65
N ILE A 70 4.08 2.16 17.79
CA ILE A 70 2.72 2.60 17.45
C ILE A 70 1.82 2.51 18.69
N VAL A 71 1.84 1.38 19.40
CA VAL A 71 1.04 1.19 20.62
C VAL A 71 1.46 2.18 21.70
N SER A 72 2.77 2.38 21.93
CA SER A 72 3.25 3.37 22.91
C SER A 72 2.85 4.81 22.57
N GLY A 73 2.78 5.15 21.27
CA GLY A 73 2.41 6.48 20.79
C GLY A 73 0.91 6.74 20.92
N LEU A 74 0.08 5.73 20.69
CA LEU A 74 -1.37 5.81 20.88
C LEU A 74 -1.73 5.94 22.37
N THR A 75 -1.07 5.20 23.26
CA THR A 75 -1.31 5.30 24.71
C THR A 75 -0.83 6.62 25.31
N GLN A 76 0.26 7.21 24.81
CA GLN A 76 0.72 8.53 25.27
C GLN A 76 -0.14 9.68 24.74
N GLY A 77 -0.78 9.52 23.58
CA GLY A 77 -1.75 10.48 23.04
C GLY A 77 -3.10 10.45 23.75
N ALA A 78 -3.55 9.28 24.21
CA ALA A 78 -4.84 9.09 24.88
C ALA A 78 -4.93 9.68 26.30
N VAL A 79 -3.82 10.09 26.90
CA VAL A 79 -3.77 10.72 28.25
C VAL A 79 -3.62 12.25 28.15
N LYS A 80 -3.50 12.81 26.93
CA LYS A 80 -3.54 14.26 26.69
C LYS A 80 -4.91 14.67 26.12
N GLU A 81 -5.95 14.47 26.94
CA GLU A 81 -7.10 15.38 27.07
C GLU A 81 -7.50 15.42 28.55
#